data_AF-A0A6L7X8I2-F1
#
_entry.id   AF-A0A6L7X8I2-F1
#
_cell.length_a   1.000
_cell.length_b   1.000
_cell.length_c   1.000
_cell.angle_alpha   90.00
_cell.angle_beta   90.00
_cell.angle_gamma   90.00
#
_symmetry.space_group_name_H-M   'P 1'
#
loop_
_entity.id
_entity.type
_entity.pdbx_description
1 polymer ?
#
loop_
_entity_poly.entity_id
_entity_poly.type
_entity_poly.pdbx_seq_one_letter_code
_entity_poly.pdbx_strand_id
1 'polypeptide(L)'
;MKHRRGRSMADFDALQRAYRATDGWVHLAVTNDEEWQRLRDTLGEAALADHMWDHHERHPADGEAYRPEFQLQVEDDPRFATAQLRLQNAAELSTVITEALRNRTQKEWVDLFEARGVPHEIKTPAGSG
;
A
#
# COMPACT_ATOMS: atom_id res chain seq x y z
N MET A 1 9.45 -28.76 27.41
CA MET A 1 9.74 -28.86 25.97
C MET A 1 8.57 -28.28 25.18
N LYS A 2 8.82 -27.16 24.47
CA LYS A 2 8.24 -26.73 23.18
C LYS A 2 6.72 -26.84 22.94
N HIS A 3 6.04 -25.71 23.05
CA HIS A 3 5.11 -25.27 22.00
C HIS A 3 5.58 -23.90 21.49
N ARG A 4 6.54 -23.90 20.54
CA ARG A 4 6.64 -22.79 19.58
C ARG A 4 5.36 -22.90 18.74
N ARG A 5 4.32 -22.14 19.08
CA ARG A 5 3.22 -21.92 18.13
C ARG A 5 3.86 -21.27 16.91
N GLY A 6 3.97 -22.03 15.83
CA GLY A 6 4.41 -21.50 14.55
C GLY A 6 3.47 -20.37 14.19
N ARG A 7 4.01 -19.16 14.12
CA ARG A 7 3.31 -17.98 13.61
C ARG A 7 2.91 -18.34 12.18
N SER A 8 1.61 -18.41 11.89
CA SER A 8 1.15 -18.63 10.52
C SER A 8 1.52 -17.39 9.70
N MET A 9 1.77 -17.57 8.41
CA MET A 9 1.93 -16.43 7.47
C MET A 9 0.65 -15.57 7.39
N ALA A 10 -0.46 -16.06 7.94
CA ALA A 10 -1.73 -15.35 8.10
C ALA A 10 -1.84 -14.47 9.37
N ASP A 11 -0.90 -14.54 10.31
CA ASP A 11 -0.96 -13.76 11.57
C ASP A 11 -0.30 -12.37 11.46
N PHE A 12 0.05 -11.93 10.24
CA PHE A 12 0.57 -10.59 10.00
C PHE A 12 -0.57 -9.71 9.51
N ASP A 13 -1.02 -8.81 10.40
CA ASP A 13 -1.94 -7.74 10.06
C ASP A 13 -1.47 -7.01 8.79
N ALA A 14 -2.42 -6.67 7.90
CA ALA A 14 -2.11 -6.08 6.61
C ALA A 14 -1.34 -4.74 6.73
N LEU A 15 -1.44 -4.05 7.86
CA LEU A 15 -0.77 -2.77 8.09
C LEU A 15 0.60 -2.93 8.78
N GLN A 16 0.94 -4.14 9.22
CA GLN A 16 2.17 -4.46 9.98
C GLN A 16 2.95 -5.63 9.36
N ARG A 17 3.34 -5.50 8.09
CA ARG A 17 4.03 -6.57 7.35
C ARG A 17 4.86 -6.08 6.17
N ALA A 18 5.69 -6.98 5.67
CA ALA A 18 6.48 -6.78 4.45
C ALA A 18 5.68 -7.10 3.19
N TYR A 19 5.78 -6.20 2.21
CA TYR A 19 5.23 -6.27 0.86
C TYR A 19 6.35 -6.19 -0.18
N ARG A 20 6.14 -6.83 -1.32
CA ARG A 20 7.11 -6.85 -2.40
C ARG A 20 7.03 -5.53 -3.18
N ALA A 21 8.16 -4.85 -3.31
CA ALA A 21 8.43 -3.80 -4.30
C ALA A 21 9.18 -4.43 -5.51
N THR A 22 9.41 -3.66 -6.57
CA THR A 22 10.08 -4.18 -7.78
C THR A 22 11.50 -4.70 -7.51
N ASP A 23 12.26 -4.01 -6.65
CA ASP A 23 13.68 -4.27 -6.36
C ASP A 23 13.95 -4.75 -4.92
N GLY A 24 12.96 -4.74 -4.03
CA GLY A 24 13.11 -5.31 -2.69
C GLY A 24 11.79 -5.47 -1.92
N TRP A 25 11.84 -5.42 -0.60
CA TRP A 25 10.65 -5.49 0.26
C TRP A 25 10.47 -4.20 1.05
N VAL A 26 9.24 -3.74 1.20
CA VAL A 26 8.89 -2.62 2.07
C VAL A 26 8.00 -3.14 3.19
N HIS A 27 8.42 -2.95 4.42
CA HIS A 27 7.65 -3.29 5.61
C HIS A 27 6.84 -2.10 6.06
N LEU A 28 5.52 -2.23 6.05
CA LEU A 28 4.62 -1.25 6.65
C LEU A 28 4.55 -1.47 8.16
N ALA A 29 4.54 -0.39 8.92
CA ALA A 29 4.43 -0.39 10.38
C ALA A 29 3.32 0.57 10.85
N VAL A 30 2.18 0.54 10.19
CA VAL A 30 1.03 1.41 10.48
C VAL A 30 0.25 0.82 11.65
N THR A 31 -0.01 1.63 12.67
CA THR A 31 -0.54 1.20 13.98
C THR A 31 -1.84 1.91 14.36
N ASN A 32 -2.15 3.05 13.76
CA ASN A 32 -3.30 3.88 14.12
C ASN A 32 -3.99 4.50 12.88
N ASP A 33 -5.13 5.15 13.12
CA ASP A 33 -5.98 5.72 12.06
C ASP A 33 -5.35 6.91 11.34
N GLU A 34 -4.46 7.66 12.01
CA GLU A 34 -3.77 8.81 11.42
C GLU A 34 -2.68 8.36 10.44
N GLU A 35 -1.88 7.36 10.83
CA GLU A 35 -0.92 6.68 9.96
C GLU A 35 -1.61 5.94 8.81
N TRP A 36 -2.78 5.35 9.08
CA TRP A 36 -3.63 4.77 8.06
C TRP A 36 -4.06 5.81 7.03
N GLN A 37 -4.56 6.98 7.46
CA GLN A 37 -4.92 8.08 6.57
C GLN A 37 -3.74 8.46 5.65
N ARG A 38 -2.55 8.68 6.22
CA ARG A 38 -1.35 8.98 5.45
C ARG A 38 -1.04 7.90 4.41
N LEU A 39 -1.07 6.62 4.81
CA LEU A 39 -0.84 5.50 3.90
C LEU A 39 -1.85 5.50 2.76
N ARG A 40 -3.15 5.63 3.07
CA ARG A 40 -4.21 5.68 2.06
C ARG A 40 -3.97 6.77 1.04
N ASP A 41 -3.73 7.98 1.52
CA ASP A 41 -3.56 9.14 0.66
C ASP A 41 -2.32 8.92 -0.22
N THR A 42 -1.22 8.37 0.31
CA THR A 42 -0.01 8.07 -0.47
C THR A 42 -0.27 7.03 -1.55
N LEU A 43 -1.00 5.96 -1.23
CA LEU A 43 -1.34 4.91 -2.19
C LEU A 43 -2.29 5.43 -3.28
N GLY A 44 -3.24 6.30 -2.92
CA GLY A 44 -4.16 6.97 -3.85
C GLY A 44 -3.42 7.89 -4.83
N GLU A 45 -2.53 8.74 -4.33
CA GLU A 45 -1.71 9.61 -5.20
C GLU A 45 -0.79 8.84 -6.14
N ALA A 46 -0.16 7.79 -5.63
CA ALA A 46 0.67 6.91 -6.44
C ALA A 46 -0.14 6.25 -7.56
N ALA A 47 -1.34 5.73 -7.26
CA ALA A 47 -2.21 5.14 -8.27
C ALA A 47 -2.62 6.19 -9.33
N LEU A 48 -3.01 7.40 -8.91
CA LEU A 48 -3.35 8.49 -9.83
C LEU A 48 -2.17 8.87 -10.74
N ALA A 49 -0.95 8.95 -10.20
CA ALA A 49 0.24 9.26 -10.97
C ALA A 49 0.55 8.20 -12.04
N ASP A 50 0.41 6.91 -11.73
CA ASP A 50 0.57 5.83 -12.71
C ASP A 50 -0.44 5.94 -13.84
N HIS A 51 -1.70 6.23 -13.50
CA HIS A 51 -2.75 6.42 -14.51
C HIS A 51 -2.52 7.66 -15.37
N MET A 52 -2.08 8.77 -14.81
CA MET A 52 -1.75 9.97 -15.60
C MET A 52 -0.58 9.74 -16.55
N TRP A 53 0.39 8.91 -16.15
CA TRP A 53 1.48 8.50 -17.02
C TRP A 53 0.99 7.62 -18.18
N ASP A 54 0.09 6.66 -17.91
CA ASP A 54 -0.50 5.78 -18.94
C ASP A 54 -1.43 6.55 -19.90
N HIS A 55 -2.11 7.59 -19.42
CA HIS A 55 -3.06 8.40 -20.19
C HIS A 55 -2.48 9.69 -20.80
N HIS A 56 -1.16 9.92 -20.75
CA HIS A 56 -0.55 11.15 -21.25
C HIS A 56 -0.75 11.39 -22.77
N GLU A 57 -1.33 10.43 -23.51
CA GLU A 57 -1.79 10.60 -24.89
C GLU A 57 -3.28 11.02 -25.06
N ARG A 58 -4.11 11.05 -24.00
CA ARG A 58 -5.51 11.55 -24.08
C ARG A 58 -5.98 12.25 -22.80
N HIS A 59 -5.85 13.57 -22.79
CA HIS A 59 -6.70 14.41 -21.94
C HIS A 59 -8.09 14.58 -22.61
N PRO A 60 -9.21 14.43 -21.88
CA PRO A 60 -10.48 14.98 -22.34
C PRO A 60 -10.37 16.51 -22.35
N ALA A 61 -10.70 17.13 -23.48
CA ALA A 61 -10.52 18.56 -23.73
C ALA A 61 -11.45 19.47 -22.91
N ASP A 62 -12.42 18.89 -22.20
CA ASP A 62 -13.64 19.58 -21.78
C ASP A 62 -13.67 19.97 -20.29
N GLY A 63 -12.57 19.80 -19.55
CA GLY A 63 -12.45 20.30 -18.18
C GLY A 63 -13.31 19.55 -17.13
N GLU A 64 -13.94 18.45 -17.49
CA GLU A 64 -14.55 17.52 -16.54
C GLU A 64 -13.43 16.88 -15.71
N ALA A 65 -13.55 16.92 -14.38
CA ALA A 65 -12.60 16.24 -13.50
C ALA A 65 -12.66 14.74 -13.80
N TYR A 66 -11.66 14.23 -14.53
CA TYR A 66 -11.52 12.81 -14.81
C TYR A 66 -11.51 12.05 -13.48
N ARG A 67 -12.53 11.19 -13.28
CA ARG A 67 -12.65 10.30 -12.13
C ARG A 67 -12.45 8.86 -12.61
N PRO A 68 -11.20 8.35 -12.62
CA PRO A 68 -10.93 7.02 -13.12
C PRO A 68 -11.53 5.94 -12.22
N GLU A 69 -12.08 4.92 -12.88
CA GLU A 69 -12.72 3.74 -12.28
C GLU A 69 -11.71 2.80 -11.59
N PHE A 70 -10.41 2.98 -11.85
CA PHE A 70 -9.28 2.24 -11.27
C PHE A 70 -8.55 3.01 -10.17
N GLN A 71 -9.20 3.97 -9.54
CA GLN A 71 -8.69 4.55 -8.30
C GLN A 71 -8.53 3.40 -7.29
N LEU A 72 -7.31 3.17 -6.80
CA LEU A 72 -7.06 2.23 -5.71
C LEU A 72 -8.02 2.64 -4.57
N GLN A 73 -9.15 1.96 -4.41
CA GLN A 73 -10.32 2.49 -3.69
C GLN A 73 -10.13 2.53 -2.16
N VAL A 74 -8.90 2.66 -1.66
CA VAL A 74 -8.63 2.65 -0.22
C VAL A 74 -9.24 3.88 0.47
N GLU A 75 -9.37 5.01 -0.23
CA GLU A 75 -9.90 6.26 0.33
C GLU A 75 -11.37 6.16 0.75
N ASP A 76 -12.22 5.47 -0.03
CA ASP A 76 -13.68 5.41 0.17
C ASP A 76 -14.26 3.98 0.27
N ASP A 77 -13.44 2.93 0.27
CA ASP A 77 -13.95 1.56 0.41
C ASP A 77 -14.50 1.33 1.83
N PRO A 78 -15.81 1.06 1.98
CA PRO A 78 -16.43 0.85 3.28
C PRO A 78 -15.83 -0.33 4.04
N ARG A 79 -15.18 -1.29 3.35
CA ARG A 79 -14.46 -2.41 3.97
C ARG A 79 -13.27 -1.99 4.81
N PHE A 80 -12.74 -0.78 4.62
CA PHE A 80 -11.54 -0.30 5.33
C PHE A 80 -11.79 0.94 6.21
N ALA A 81 -13.05 1.36 6.35
CA ALA A 81 -13.43 2.60 7.02
C ALA A 81 -13.05 2.65 8.52
N THR A 82 -13.04 1.51 9.22
CA THR A 82 -12.67 1.43 10.64
C THR A 82 -11.57 0.41 10.87
N ALA A 83 -10.83 0.55 11.97
CA ALA A 83 -9.80 -0.42 12.36
C ALA A 83 -10.35 -1.86 12.45
N GLN A 84 -11.56 -2.03 12.99
CA GLN A 84 -12.22 -3.33 13.05
C GLN A 84 -12.50 -3.90 11.65
N LEU A 85 -12.99 -3.08 10.72
CA LEU A 85 -13.29 -3.51 9.36
C LEU A 85 -12.01 -3.85 8.59
N ARG A 86 -10.91 -3.12 8.80
CA ARG A 86 -9.60 -3.45 8.22
C ARG A 86 -9.06 -4.79 8.70
N LEU A 87 -9.23 -5.10 9.99
CA LEU A 87 -8.88 -6.41 10.55
C LEU A 87 -9.74 -7.52 9.95
N GLN A 88 -11.05 -7.29 9.82
CA GLN A 88 -11.99 -8.26 9.23
C GLN A 88 -11.72 -8.53 7.74
N ASN A 89 -11.28 -7.51 7.00
CA ASN A 89 -10.97 -7.57 5.57
C ASN A 89 -9.45 -7.55 5.31
N ALA A 90 -8.63 -8.05 6.25
CA ALA A 90 -7.18 -7.94 6.16
C ALA A 90 -6.60 -8.67 4.94
N ALA A 91 -7.24 -9.75 4.48
CA ALA A 91 -6.82 -10.46 3.27
C ALA A 91 -6.97 -9.57 2.04
N GLU A 92 -8.16 -9.00 1.83
CA GLU A 92 -8.44 -8.06 0.75
C GLU A 92 -7.58 -6.80 0.83
N LEU A 93 -7.41 -6.23 2.03
CA LEU A 93 -6.53 -5.08 2.24
C LEU A 93 -5.09 -5.41 1.85
N SER A 94 -4.59 -6.59 2.22
CA SER A 94 -3.25 -7.04 1.84
C SER A 94 -3.10 -7.20 0.33
N THR A 95 -4.14 -7.65 -0.38
CA THR A 95 -4.13 -7.73 -1.84
C THR A 95 -4.01 -6.33 -2.45
N VAL A 96 -4.81 -5.37 -1.98
CA VAL A 96 -4.75 -3.98 -2.47
C VAL A 96 -3.37 -3.36 -2.26
N ILE A 97 -2.81 -3.50 -1.05
CA ILE A 97 -1.46 -3.00 -0.74
C ILE A 97 -0.40 -3.72 -1.57
N THR A 98 -0.52 -5.03 -1.76
CA THR A 98 0.41 -5.81 -2.61
C THR A 98 0.41 -5.29 -4.05
N GLU A 99 -0.77 -5.08 -4.63
CA GLU A 99 -0.90 -4.61 -6.01
C GLU A 99 -0.39 -3.18 -6.18
N ALA A 100 -0.55 -2.33 -5.17
CA ALA A 100 0.08 -1.01 -5.19
C ALA A 100 1.62 -1.13 -5.13
N LEU A 101 2.15 -1.78 -4.08
CA LEU A 101 3.59 -1.73 -3.79
C LEU A 101 4.45 -2.44 -4.83
N ARG A 102 3.93 -3.46 -5.53
CA ARG A 102 4.67 -4.22 -6.55
C ARG A 102 5.05 -3.43 -7.80
N ASN A 103 4.49 -2.24 -8.00
CA ASN A 103 4.65 -1.45 -9.24
C ASN A 103 5.76 -0.41 -9.19
N ARG A 104 6.45 -0.22 -8.05
CA ARG A 104 7.57 0.72 -7.90
C ARG A 104 8.73 0.15 -7.11
N THR A 105 9.88 0.80 -7.20
CA THR A 105 11.07 0.49 -6.40
C THR A 105 10.87 0.83 -4.92
N GLN A 106 11.71 0.25 -4.08
CA GLN A 106 11.83 0.60 -2.66
C GLN A 106 12.07 2.10 -2.50
N LYS A 107 12.99 2.67 -3.29
CA LYS A 107 13.34 4.09 -3.20
C LYS A 107 12.14 4.99 -3.47
N GLU A 108 11.40 4.74 -4.54
CA GLU A 108 10.22 5.55 -4.89
C GLU A 108 9.16 5.49 -3.79
N TRP A 109 8.92 4.31 -3.21
CA TRP A 109 8.00 4.17 -2.08
C TRP A 109 8.49 4.87 -0.82
N VAL A 110 9.79 4.79 -0.50
CA VAL A 110 10.38 5.51 0.64
C VAL A 110 10.18 7.00 0.48
N ASP A 111 10.54 7.55 -0.67
CA ASP A 111 10.44 8.99 -0.92
C ASP A 111 8.98 9.47 -0.72
N LEU A 112 7.99 8.69 -1.20
CA LEU A 112 6.57 8.96 -1.02
C LEU A 112 6.09 8.80 0.44
N PHE A 113 6.55 7.75 1.15
CA PHE A 113 6.19 7.50 2.53
C PHE A 113 6.81 8.53 3.48
N GLU A 114 8.07 8.91 3.29
CA GLU A 114 8.75 9.94 4.06
C GLU A 114 8.10 11.32 3.88
N ALA A 115 7.75 11.70 2.66
CA ALA A 115 7.06 12.96 2.38
C ALA A 115 5.72 13.10 3.14
N ARG A 116 5.12 11.98 3.51
CA ARG A 116 3.80 11.89 4.16
C ARG A 116 3.87 11.46 5.63
N GLY A 117 5.05 11.07 6.11
CA GLY A 117 5.25 10.52 7.46
C GLY A 117 4.60 9.13 7.66
N VAL A 118 4.54 8.29 6.63
CA VAL A 118 4.04 6.91 6.73
C VAL A 118 5.14 6.02 7.34
N PRO A 119 4.89 5.32 8.46
CA PRO A 119 5.88 4.44 9.07
C PRO A 119 6.19 3.23 8.20
N HIS A 120 7.46 3.06 7.85
CA HIS A 120 7.94 1.97 7.00
C HIS A 120 9.38 1.58 7.31
N GLU A 121 9.81 0.40 6.83
CA GLU A 121 11.19 -0.07 6.88
C GLU A 121 11.54 -0.78 5.56
N ILE A 122 12.75 -0.55 5.06
CA ILE A 122 13.26 -1.20 3.85
C ILE A 122 13.96 -2.50 4.22
N LYS A 123 13.53 -3.59 3.56
CA LYS A 123 14.13 -4.91 3.71
C LYS A 123 14.77 -5.32 2.41
N THR A 124 16.10 -5.22 2.35
CA THR A 124 16.87 -5.83 1.26
C THR A 124 16.85 -7.34 1.46
N PRO A 125 16.60 -8.16 0.43
CA PRO A 125 16.79 -9.60 0.57
C PRO A 125 18.23 -9.86 1.00
N ALA A 126 18.42 -10.68 2.04
CA ALA A 126 19.75 -11.18 2.39
C ALA A 126 20.32 -11.80 1.12
N GLY A 127 21.46 -11.28 0.66
CA GLY A 127 22.04 -11.63 -0.63
C GLY A 127 22.03 -13.14 -0.84
N SER A 128 21.57 -13.57 -2.02
CA SER A 128 21.97 -14.85 -2.57
C SER A 128 23.47 -14.72 -2.87
N GLY A 129 24.28 -15.03 -1.85
CA GLY A 129 25.69 -15.36 -2.01
C GLY A 129 25.83 -16.82 -2.43
#